data_AF-A0A829D9A7-F1
#
_entry.id   AF-A0A829D9A7-F1
#
_cell.length_a   1.000
_cell.length_b   1.000
_cell.length_c   1.000
_cell.angle_alpha   90.00
_cell.angle_beta   90.00
_cell.angle_gamma   90.00
#
_symmetry.space_group_name_H-M   'P 1'
#
loop_
_entity.id
_entity.type
_entity.pdbx_description
1 polymer ?
#
loop_
_entity_poly.entity_id
_entity_poly.type
_entity_poly.pdbx_seq_one_letter_code
_entity_poly.pdbx_strand_id
1 'polypeptide(L)'
;MSALSEVALQIASEIRKVNLREDQRIPTSDTFIKELMSLFSREPDELRNILETLRTAKIIFIIKIVLPDDKTSRMNDPGVDAYAYADLKILNDLKYYSEKKLERLYEATYYKKKSPSTITRELFPKIRELNNTPMGRMVNIAVMLEEYIRMMNNNPNEFQEEFRTQAIEDLLLSTGDTSKTPDRQTPLSNSFGPNLSQRATDRMEIPTNINPNSPWGRMVSKFSIDFYLEYI
;
A
#
# COMPACT_ATOMS: atom_id res chain seq x y z
N MET A 1 -23.90 9.45 6.04
CA MET A 1 -22.46 9.17 6.11
C MET A 1 -22.06 9.08 7.58
N SER A 2 -21.23 8.09 7.95
CA SER A 2 -20.72 7.92 9.31
C SER A 2 -19.62 8.95 9.61
N ALA A 3 -19.47 9.42 10.84
CA ALA A 3 -18.39 10.35 11.24
C ALA A 3 -16.99 9.79 10.90
N LEU A 4 -16.81 8.46 10.89
CA LEU A 4 -15.55 7.82 10.51
C LEU A 4 -15.31 7.88 8.98
N SER A 5 -16.36 7.69 8.17
CA SER A 5 -16.27 7.82 6.70
C SER A 5 -15.85 9.23 6.28
N GLU A 6 -16.37 10.23 6.97
CA GLU A 6 -16.04 11.62 6.69
C GLU A 6 -14.58 11.92 7.02
N VAL A 7 -14.08 11.44 8.16
CA VAL A 7 -12.67 11.58 8.53
C VAL A 7 -11.75 10.84 7.55
N ALA A 8 -12.09 9.62 7.14
CA ALA A 8 -11.29 8.86 6.17
C ALA A 8 -11.18 9.60 4.83
N LEU A 9 -12.29 10.15 4.33
CA LEU A 9 -12.30 10.96 3.11
C LEU A 9 -11.53 12.27 3.26
N GLN A 10 -11.61 12.91 4.43
CA GLN A 10 -10.81 14.10 4.73
C GLN A 10 -9.31 13.78 4.76
N ILE A 11 -8.90 12.66 5.36
CA ILE A 11 -7.49 12.20 5.34
C ILE A 11 -7.02 11.95 3.90
N ALA A 12 -7.83 11.28 3.08
CA ALA A 12 -7.51 11.07 1.66
C ALA A 12 -7.37 12.40 0.90
N SER A 13 -8.22 13.38 1.20
CA SER A 13 -8.13 14.75 0.66
C SER A 13 -6.84 15.45 1.10
N GLU A 14 -6.42 15.31 2.35
CA GLU A 14 -5.15 15.86 2.83
C GLU A 14 -3.94 15.21 2.12
N ILE A 15 -3.94 13.88 1.94
CA ILE A 15 -2.90 13.19 1.16
C ILE A 15 -2.84 13.76 -0.25
N ARG A 16 -3.99 13.90 -0.92
CA ARG A 16 -4.10 14.47 -2.26
C ARG A 16 -3.54 15.90 -2.31
N LYS A 17 -3.90 16.75 -1.34
CA LYS A 17 -3.38 18.12 -1.23
C LYS A 17 -1.87 18.14 -1.11
N VAL A 18 -1.29 17.29 -0.26
CA VAL A 18 0.17 17.18 -0.11
C VAL A 18 0.82 16.70 -1.41
N ASN A 19 0.25 15.70 -2.09
CA ASN A 19 0.79 15.20 -3.35
C ASN A 19 0.82 16.23 -4.48
N LEU A 20 -0.06 17.23 -4.43
CA LEU A 20 -0.13 18.33 -5.39
C LEU A 20 0.78 19.54 -5.06
N ARG A 21 1.44 19.55 -3.89
CA ARG A 21 2.37 20.64 -3.52
C ARG A 21 3.59 20.67 -4.43
N GLU A 22 4.33 21.77 -4.40
CA GLU A 22 5.57 21.87 -5.18
C GLU A 22 6.72 21.09 -4.56
N ASP A 23 6.87 21.17 -3.23
CA ASP A 23 7.87 20.45 -2.45
C ASP A 23 7.22 19.49 -1.45
N GLN A 24 8.00 18.52 -0.97
CA GLN A 24 7.60 17.48 -0.02
C GLN A 24 6.30 16.77 -0.44
N ARG A 25 6.21 16.42 -1.72
CA ARG A 25 5.00 15.85 -2.34
C ARG A 25 4.62 14.46 -1.83
N ILE A 26 5.49 13.80 -1.07
CA ILE A 26 5.28 12.42 -0.63
C ILE A 26 5.27 12.41 0.90
N PRO A 27 4.08 12.45 1.53
CA PRO A 27 3.98 12.39 2.99
C PRO A 27 4.45 11.02 3.49
N THR A 28 5.21 11.03 4.58
CA THR A 28 5.76 9.83 5.22
C THR A 28 5.19 9.66 6.62
N SER A 29 5.08 8.41 7.08
CA SER A 29 4.41 8.07 8.34
C SER A 29 5.06 8.66 9.60
N ASP A 30 6.36 8.96 9.55
CA ASP A 30 7.15 9.55 10.64
C ASP A 30 6.75 11.00 10.99
N THR A 31 6.31 11.76 9.99
CA THR A 31 5.84 13.15 10.13
C THR A 31 4.32 13.25 9.97
N PHE A 32 3.76 12.64 8.92
CA PHE A 32 2.37 12.82 8.53
C PHE A 32 1.38 12.28 9.57
N ILE A 33 1.68 11.16 10.24
CA ILE A 33 0.79 10.65 11.29
C ILE A 33 0.68 11.66 12.43
N LYS A 34 1.78 12.33 12.82
CA LYS A 34 1.76 13.34 13.88
C LYS A 34 0.94 14.57 13.49
N GLU A 35 1.02 14.97 12.22
CA GLU A 35 0.18 16.04 11.66
C GLU A 35 -1.31 15.66 11.71
N LEU A 36 -1.65 14.43 11.29
CA LEU A 36 -3.01 13.91 11.34
C LEU A 36 -3.55 13.80 12.77
N MET A 37 -2.72 13.36 13.74
CA MET A 37 -3.11 13.33 15.15
C MET A 37 -3.53 14.72 15.64
N SER A 38 -2.77 15.76 15.27
CA SER A 38 -3.09 17.15 15.63
C SER A 38 -4.35 17.66 14.93
N LEU A 39 -4.60 17.27 13.68
CA LEU A 39 -5.73 17.76 12.89
C LEU A 39 -7.05 17.08 13.28
N PHE A 40 -7.01 15.77 13.53
CA PHE A 40 -8.20 14.95 13.73
C PHE A 40 -8.41 14.51 15.18
N SER A 41 -7.47 14.82 16.10
CA SER A 41 -7.51 14.42 17.52
C SER A 41 -7.75 12.92 17.71
N ARG A 42 -7.07 12.09 16.90
CA ARG A 42 -7.15 10.62 16.93
C ARG A 42 -5.81 10.00 17.30
N GLU A 43 -5.89 8.81 17.86
CA GLU A 43 -4.71 8.00 18.21
C GLU A 43 -4.00 7.47 16.95
N PRO A 44 -2.68 7.27 17.00
CA PRO A 44 -1.88 6.90 15.82
C PRO A 44 -2.27 5.53 15.24
N ASP A 45 -2.71 4.60 16.08
CA ASP A 45 -3.14 3.27 15.62
C ASP A 45 -4.48 3.32 14.88
N GLU A 46 -5.39 4.19 15.33
CA GLU A 46 -6.65 4.43 14.63
C GLU A 46 -6.41 5.06 13.26
N LEU A 47 -5.49 6.04 13.17
CA LEU A 47 -5.11 6.65 11.90
C LEU A 47 -4.47 5.64 10.94
N ARG A 48 -3.63 4.73 11.44
CA ARG A 48 -3.07 3.63 10.62
C ARG A 48 -4.15 2.70 10.10
N ASN A 49 -5.12 2.34 10.93
CA ASN A 49 -6.26 1.52 10.50
C ASN A 49 -7.05 2.23 9.39
N ILE A 50 -7.33 3.53 9.53
CA ILE A 50 -8.01 4.31 8.49
C ILE A 50 -7.19 4.32 7.20
N LEU A 51 -5.87 4.49 7.26
CA LEU A 51 -5.00 4.46 6.08
C LEU A 51 -5.00 3.10 5.39
N GLU A 52 -4.99 2.00 6.15
CA GLU A 52 -5.12 0.64 5.58
C GLU A 52 -6.51 0.40 4.97
N THR A 53 -7.58 0.95 5.57
CA THR A 53 -8.93 0.94 4.96
C THR A 53 -8.93 1.71 3.63
N LEU A 54 -8.34 2.91 3.58
CA LEU A 54 -8.22 3.70 2.35
C LEU A 54 -7.39 3.00 1.27
N ARG A 55 -6.35 2.25 1.67
CA ARG A 55 -5.57 1.40 0.77
C ARG A 55 -6.42 0.26 0.21
N THR A 56 -7.18 -0.41 1.06
CA THR A 56 -8.06 -1.53 0.68
C THR A 56 -9.16 -1.05 -0.27
N ALA A 57 -9.68 0.16 -0.03
CA ALA A 57 -10.63 0.84 -0.92
C ALA A 57 -9.99 1.38 -2.22
N LYS A 58 -8.69 1.16 -2.44
CA LYS A 58 -7.93 1.62 -3.62
C LYS A 58 -7.97 3.14 -3.84
N ILE A 59 -8.11 3.92 -2.76
CA ILE A 59 -8.12 5.39 -2.81
C ILE A 59 -6.71 5.95 -2.68
N ILE A 60 -5.87 5.26 -1.92
CA ILE A 60 -4.46 5.59 -1.75
C ILE A 60 -3.61 4.34 -1.96
N PHE A 61 -2.34 4.58 -2.24
CA PHE A 61 -1.27 3.60 -2.18
C PHE A 61 -0.38 3.86 -0.97
N ILE A 62 0.08 2.77 -0.35
CA ILE A 62 1.03 2.79 0.78
C ILE A 62 2.32 2.12 0.30
N ILE A 63 3.41 2.88 0.30
CA ILE A 63 4.75 2.42 -0.05
C ILE A 63 5.54 2.21 1.23
N LYS A 64 5.96 0.97 1.51
CA LYS A 64 6.89 0.67 2.61
C LYS A 64 8.29 1.14 2.24
N ILE A 65 8.70 2.34 2.67
CA ILE A 65 9.96 2.97 2.25
C ILE A 65 11.16 2.56 3.10
N VAL A 66 10.93 2.32 4.40
CA VAL A 66 11.95 1.81 5.33
C VAL A 66 11.37 0.57 5.99
N LEU A 67 12.08 -0.55 5.82
CA LEU A 67 11.71 -1.79 6.49
C LEU A 67 12.22 -1.76 7.93
N PRO A 68 11.45 -2.33 8.88
CA PRO A 68 11.92 -2.53 10.25
C PRO A 68 13.17 -3.41 10.23
N ASP A 69 14.14 -3.10 11.10
CA ASP A 69 15.40 -3.84 11.16
C ASP A 69 15.28 -5.05 12.09
N ASP A 70 15.26 -6.25 11.51
CA ASP A 70 15.14 -7.52 12.25
C ASP A 70 16.29 -7.74 13.25
N LYS A 71 17.46 -7.13 13.01
CA LYS A 71 18.69 -7.40 13.78
C LYS A 71 18.78 -6.61 15.07
N THR A 72 18.13 -5.46 15.13
CA THR A 72 18.00 -4.67 16.34
C THR A 72 16.57 -4.83 16.83
N SER A 73 16.31 -5.87 17.62
CA SER A 73 15.10 -6.01 18.44
C SER A 73 15.00 -4.91 19.51
N ARG A 74 15.12 -3.64 19.13
CA ARG A 74 14.49 -2.54 19.83
C ARG A 74 13.02 -2.60 19.42
N MET A 75 12.32 -3.47 20.14
CA MET A 75 10.88 -3.53 20.33
C MET A 75 10.17 -2.28 19.75
N ASN A 76 9.44 -2.48 18.65
CA ASN A 76 8.53 -1.51 18.01
C ASN A 76 9.11 -0.40 17.12
N ASP A 77 10.04 -0.67 16.19
CA ASP A 77 10.15 0.20 15.01
C ASP A 77 9.12 -0.26 13.96
N PRO A 78 8.04 0.48 13.68
CA PRO A 78 7.06 0.11 12.67
C PRO A 78 7.59 0.28 11.23
N GLY A 79 8.82 0.79 11.05
CA GLY A 79 9.33 1.22 9.76
C GLY A 79 8.73 2.55 9.34
N VAL A 80 8.95 2.92 8.08
CA VAL A 80 8.41 4.17 7.52
C VAL A 80 7.65 3.85 6.24
N ASP A 81 6.43 4.36 6.17
CA ASP A 81 5.55 4.26 5.02
C ASP A 81 5.44 5.62 4.34
N ALA A 82 5.16 5.62 3.04
CA ALA A 82 4.86 6.80 2.25
C ALA A 82 3.49 6.65 1.59
N TYR A 83 2.74 7.74 1.50
CA TYR A 83 1.37 7.72 1.00
C TYR A 83 1.24 8.47 -0.33
N ALA A 84 0.51 7.88 -1.28
CA ALA A 84 0.22 8.48 -2.58
C ALA A 84 -1.26 8.31 -2.91
N TYR A 85 -1.91 9.37 -3.38
CA TYR A 85 -3.29 9.30 -3.84
C TYR A 85 -3.39 8.48 -5.14
N ALA A 86 -4.39 7.61 -5.25
CA ALA A 86 -4.58 6.71 -6.39
C ALA A 86 -5.21 7.44 -7.59
N ASP A 87 -4.46 8.34 -8.18
CA ASP A 87 -4.82 9.06 -9.41
C ASP A 87 -3.64 9.01 -10.39
N LEU A 88 -3.91 8.62 -11.63
CA LEU A 88 -2.84 8.37 -12.61
C LEU A 88 -2.00 9.62 -12.89
N LYS A 89 -2.62 10.82 -12.92
CA LYS A 89 -1.90 12.06 -13.14
C LYS A 89 -1.00 12.38 -11.95
N ILE A 90 -1.54 12.27 -10.72
CA ILE A 90 -0.77 12.48 -9.49
C ILE A 90 0.41 11.50 -9.43
N LEU A 91 0.20 10.21 -9.70
CA LEU A 91 1.28 9.23 -9.65
C LEU A 91 2.39 9.51 -10.66
N ASN A 92 2.07 9.93 -11.89
CA ASN A 92 3.07 10.32 -12.87
C ASN A 92 3.89 11.54 -12.39
N ASP A 93 3.22 12.54 -11.81
CA ASP A 93 3.89 13.72 -11.25
C ASP A 93 4.79 13.35 -10.06
N LEU A 94 4.34 12.46 -9.18
CA LEU A 94 5.12 11.95 -8.05
C LEU A 94 6.32 11.11 -8.53
N LYS A 95 6.15 10.29 -9.57
CA LYS A 95 7.23 9.51 -10.18
C LYS A 95 8.30 10.46 -10.72
N TYR A 96 7.90 11.45 -11.52
CA TYR A 96 8.83 12.46 -12.03
C TYR A 96 9.57 13.20 -10.91
N TYR A 97 8.84 13.63 -9.86
CA TYR A 97 9.44 14.26 -8.69
C TYR A 97 10.49 13.35 -8.02
N SER A 98 10.14 12.08 -7.77
CA SER A 98 11.03 11.11 -7.12
C SER A 98 12.28 10.80 -7.96
N GLU A 99 12.12 10.67 -9.28
CA GLU A 99 13.23 10.44 -10.21
C GLU A 99 14.18 11.62 -10.26
N LYS A 100 13.66 12.86 -10.32
CA LYS A 100 14.49 14.07 -10.27
C LYS A 100 15.24 14.21 -8.96
N LYS A 101 14.60 13.87 -7.84
CA LYS A 101 15.23 13.88 -6.52
C LYS A 101 16.31 12.80 -6.42
N LEU A 102 16.06 11.62 -6.98
CA LEU A 102 17.02 10.52 -7.05
C LEU A 102 18.26 10.90 -7.88
N GLU A 103 18.08 11.51 -9.05
CA GLU A 103 19.20 12.01 -9.88
C GLU A 103 20.10 12.98 -9.08
N ARG A 104 19.49 13.95 -8.39
CA ARG A 104 20.23 14.93 -7.58
C ARG A 104 20.98 14.29 -6.41
N LEU A 105 20.34 13.35 -5.70
CA LEU A 105 20.99 12.62 -4.59
C LEU A 105 22.17 11.79 -5.08
N TYR A 106 22.00 11.12 -6.23
CA TYR A 106 23.04 10.31 -6.84
C TYR A 106 24.22 11.17 -7.29
N GLU A 107 23.96 12.28 -7.98
CA GLU A 107 24.97 13.23 -8.44
C GLU A 107 25.75 13.82 -7.25
N ALA A 108 25.06 14.21 -6.19
CA ALA A 108 25.69 14.75 -4.98
C ALA A 108 26.57 13.72 -4.26
N THR A 109 26.21 12.44 -4.30
CA THR A 109 26.94 11.37 -3.58
C THR A 109 28.13 10.82 -4.38
N TYR A 110 27.96 10.64 -5.70
CA TYR A 110 28.93 9.97 -6.57
C TYR A 110 29.63 10.90 -7.56
N TYR A 111 29.28 12.19 -7.58
CA TYR A 111 29.79 13.19 -8.53
C TYR A 111 29.65 12.77 -9.99
N LYS A 112 28.60 12.00 -10.29
CA LYS A 112 28.30 11.46 -11.62
C LYS A 112 26.83 11.62 -11.92
N LYS A 113 26.53 12.15 -13.11
CA LYS A 113 25.16 12.23 -13.61
C LYS A 113 24.79 10.94 -14.33
N LYS A 114 23.67 10.35 -13.95
CA LYS A 114 23.07 9.16 -14.59
C LYS A 114 21.56 9.36 -14.69
N SER A 115 20.92 8.69 -15.66
CA SER A 115 19.45 8.68 -15.75
C SER A 115 18.85 7.95 -14.54
N PRO A 116 17.58 8.24 -14.16
CA PRO A 116 16.93 7.60 -13.02
C PRO A 116 16.83 6.09 -13.23
N SER A 117 16.51 5.65 -14.45
CA SER A 117 16.44 4.24 -14.83
C SER A 117 17.77 3.49 -14.62
N THR A 118 18.89 4.13 -14.96
CA THR A 118 20.24 3.55 -14.76
C THR A 118 20.56 3.45 -13.27
N ILE A 119 20.28 4.52 -12.51
CA ILE A 119 20.48 4.57 -11.06
C ILE A 119 19.66 3.48 -10.37
N THR A 120 18.37 3.36 -10.70
CA THR A 120 17.47 2.36 -10.14
C THR A 120 17.98 0.94 -10.42
N ARG A 121 18.38 0.63 -11.65
CA ARG A 121 18.91 -0.70 -12.00
C ARG A 121 20.18 -1.07 -11.23
N GLU A 122 21.00 -0.08 -10.89
CA GLU A 122 22.24 -0.25 -10.14
C GLU A 122 22.02 -0.41 -8.64
N LEU A 123 21.13 0.40 -8.06
CA LEU A 123 20.94 0.49 -6.61
C LEU A 123 19.86 -0.48 -6.08
N PHE A 124 18.84 -0.80 -6.88
CA PHE A 124 17.73 -1.66 -6.44
C PHE A 124 18.17 -3.07 -5.99
N PRO A 125 19.14 -3.75 -6.64
CA PRO A 125 19.66 -5.03 -6.13
C PRO A 125 20.25 -4.95 -4.72
N LYS A 126 20.69 -3.75 -4.30
CA LYS A 126 21.29 -3.46 -2.99
C LYS A 126 20.34 -2.71 -2.06
N ILE A 127 19.03 -2.71 -2.34
CA ILE A 127 18.07 -1.87 -1.62
C ILE A 127 18.04 -2.12 -0.11
N ARG A 128 18.33 -3.36 0.34
CA ARG A 128 18.42 -3.71 1.76
C ARG A 128 19.61 -3.04 2.46
N GLU A 129 20.74 -2.93 1.77
CA GLU A 129 21.93 -2.23 2.29
C GLU A 129 21.71 -0.71 2.34
N LEU A 130 20.86 -0.21 1.44
CA LEU A 130 20.47 1.19 1.35
C LEU A 130 19.21 1.50 2.18
N ASN A 131 18.73 0.57 3.01
CA ASN A 131 17.55 0.79 3.84
C ASN A 131 17.76 2.04 4.71
N ASN A 132 16.70 2.81 4.89
CA ASN A 132 16.72 4.07 5.64
C ASN A 132 17.62 5.20 5.06
N THR A 133 18.42 4.98 4.03
CA THR A 133 19.18 6.05 3.37
C THR A 133 18.27 6.93 2.49
N PRO A 134 18.56 8.23 2.30
CA PRO A 134 17.78 9.08 1.40
C PRO A 134 17.68 8.51 -0.02
N MET A 135 18.77 7.90 -0.51
CA MET A 135 18.82 7.31 -1.84
C MET A 135 18.00 6.03 -1.93
N GLY A 136 18.14 5.12 -0.96
CA GLY A 136 17.34 3.90 -0.90
C GLY A 136 15.84 4.18 -0.78
N ARG A 137 15.45 5.15 0.07
CA ARG A 137 14.06 5.61 0.16
C ARG A 137 13.53 6.09 -1.19
N MET A 138 14.29 6.93 -1.92
CA MET A 138 13.87 7.44 -3.24
C MET A 138 13.81 6.36 -4.32
N VAL A 139 14.78 5.42 -4.35
CA VAL A 139 14.77 4.29 -5.27
C VAL A 139 13.51 3.44 -5.05
N ASN A 140 13.21 3.11 -3.79
CA ASN A 140 12.05 2.31 -3.44
C ASN A 140 10.74 3.00 -3.88
N ILE A 141 10.59 4.30 -3.56
CA ILE A 141 9.46 5.10 -4.00
C ILE A 141 9.32 5.10 -5.54
N ALA A 142 10.39 5.39 -6.27
CA ALA A 142 10.32 5.51 -7.73
C ALA A 142 9.90 4.19 -8.40
N VAL A 143 10.43 3.05 -7.91
CA VAL A 143 10.06 1.72 -8.40
C VAL A 143 8.60 1.40 -8.10
N MET A 144 8.15 1.66 -6.87
CA MET A 144 6.78 1.36 -6.46
C MET A 144 5.75 2.23 -7.19
N LEU A 145 6.06 3.51 -7.42
CA LEU A 145 5.20 4.40 -8.22
C LEU A 145 5.09 3.92 -9.67
N GLU A 146 6.19 3.46 -10.28
CA GLU A 146 6.16 2.88 -11.63
C GLU A 146 5.25 1.64 -11.69
N GLU A 147 5.28 0.81 -10.65
CA GLU A 147 4.45 -0.39 -10.58
C GLU A 147 2.97 -0.06 -10.36
N TYR A 148 2.65 0.92 -9.51
CA TYR A 148 1.25 1.36 -9.34
C TYR A 148 0.69 1.99 -10.61
N ILE A 149 1.49 2.77 -11.35
CA ILE A 149 1.10 3.30 -12.66
C ILE A 149 0.82 2.16 -13.64
N ARG A 150 1.68 1.12 -13.69
CA ARG A 150 1.43 -0.08 -14.51
C ARG A 150 0.12 -0.76 -14.12
N MET A 151 -0.08 -0.99 -12.83
CA MET A 151 -1.30 -1.63 -12.30
C MET A 151 -2.57 -0.86 -12.64
N MET A 152 -2.57 0.47 -12.48
CA MET A 152 -3.72 1.32 -12.83
C MET A 152 -4.02 1.29 -14.33
N ASN A 153 -3.00 1.29 -15.18
CA ASN A 153 -3.18 1.20 -16.63
C ASN A 153 -3.71 -0.18 -17.07
N ASN A 154 -3.32 -1.25 -16.38
CA ASN A 154 -3.78 -2.60 -16.68
C ASN A 154 -5.22 -2.85 -16.22
N ASN A 155 -5.66 -2.18 -15.14
CA ASN A 155 -6.98 -2.37 -14.54
C ASN A 155 -7.74 -1.03 -14.39
N PRO A 156 -8.07 -0.33 -15.49
CA PRO A 156 -8.64 1.03 -15.41
C PRO A 156 -10.01 1.08 -14.72
N ASN A 157 -10.77 -0.01 -14.77
CA ASN A 157 -12.11 -0.06 -14.18
C ASN A 157 -12.08 -0.03 -12.64
N GLU A 158 -11.01 -0.54 -12.01
CA GLU A 158 -10.93 -0.66 -10.55
C GLU A 158 -10.67 0.66 -9.82
N PHE A 159 -10.27 1.71 -10.55
CA PHE A 159 -9.91 3.01 -9.98
C PHE A 159 -10.91 4.12 -10.33
N GLN A 160 -12.02 3.76 -10.98
CA GLN A 160 -13.11 4.71 -11.26
C GLN A 160 -13.77 5.19 -9.95
N GLU A 161 -14.33 6.39 -9.99
CA GLU A 161 -14.86 7.09 -8.81
C GLU A 161 -16.09 6.38 -8.19
N GLU A 162 -16.85 5.69 -9.04
CA GLU A 162 -18.03 4.91 -8.66
C GLU A 162 -17.67 3.75 -7.73
N PHE A 163 -16.60 2.99 -8.06
CA PHE A 163 -16.10 1.90 -7.21
C PHE A 163 -15.47 2.41 -5.91
N ARG A 164 -14.84 3.59 -5.93
CA ARG A 164 -14.25 4.19 -4.73
C ARG A 164 -15.31 4.54 -3.68
N THR A 165 -16.47 5.02 -4.12
CA THR A 165 -17.55 5.42 -3.19
C THR A 165 -18.24 4.19 -2.58
N GLN A 166 -18.51 3.17 -3.39
CA GLN A 166 -19.06 1.89 -2.92
C GLN A 166 -18.10 1.14 -2.00
N ALA A 167 -16.80 1.07 -2.34
CA ALA A 167 -15.82 0.36 -1.51
C ALA A 167 -15.71 0.95 -0.09
N ILE A 168 -15.83 2.27 0.07
CA ILE A 168 -15.82 2.92 1.39
C ILE A 168 -17.07 2.55 2.17
N GLU A 169 -18.24 2.55 1.52
CA GLU A 169 -19.50 2.23 2.19
C GLU A 169 -19.51 0.76 2.66
N ASP A 170 -19.08 -0.16 1.80
CA ASP A 170 -19.03 -1.60 2.10
C ASP A 170 -18.00 -1.94 3.19
N LEU A 171 -16.83 -1.31 3.17
CA LEU A 171 -15.78 -1.54 4.19
C LEU A 171 -16.18 -0.98 5.57
N LEU A 172 -17.03 0.04 5.62
CA LEU A 172 -17.45 0.65 6.88
C LEU A 172 -18.71 0.00 7.46
N LEU A 173 -19.59 -0.55 6.62
CA LEU A 173 -20.67 -1.45 7.05
C LEU A 173 -20.10 -2.71 7.72
N SER A 174 -19.04 -3.29 7.16
CA SER A 174 -18.37 -4.46 7.74
C SER A 174 -17.57 -4.14 9.01
N THR A 175 -16.96 -2.95 9.11
CA THR A 175 -16.24 -2.54 10.33
C THR A 175 -17.20 -2.20 11.49
N GLY A 176 -18.43 -1.75 11.19
CA GLY A 176 -19.46 -1.41 12.19
C GLY A 176 -19.99 -2.61 13.00
N ASP A 177 -19.79 -3.84 12.55
CA ASP A 177 -20.33 -5.05 13.21
C ASP A 177 -19.36 -5.73 14.19
N THR A 178 -18.14 -5.22 14.34
CA THR A 178 -17.11 -5.85 15.21
C THR A 178 -17.15 -5.40 16.69
N SER A 179 -18.18 -4.66 17.10
CA SER A 179 -18.35 -4.22 18.51
C SER A 179 -19.43 -4.97 19.30
N LYS A 180 -19.82 -6.19 18.87
CA LYS A 180 -20.62 -7.10 19.69
C LYS A 180 -19.81 -8.35 20.02
N THR A 181 -19.28 -8.36 21.23
CA THR A 181 -18.87 -9.57 21.95
C THR A 181 -19.86 -10.71 21.69
N PRO A 182 -19.44 -11.87 21.16
CA PRO A 182 -20.32 -13.02 21.11
C PRO A 182 -20.39 -13.60 22.52
N ASP A 183 -21.46 -13.26 23.24
CA ASP A 183 -21.87 -14.02 24.41
C ASP A 183 -22.13 -15.46 23.96
N ARG A 184 -21.25 -16.33 24.44
CA ARG A 184 -21.31 -17.77 24.28
C ARG A 184 -22.57 -18.29 24.96
N GLN A 185 -23.63 -18.51 24.18
CA GLN A 185 -24.69 -19.44 24.56
C GLN A 185 -24.96 -20.39 23.39
N THR A 186 -24.47 -21.61 23.57
CA THR A 186 -24.92 -22.81 22.85
C THR A 186 -26.44 -22.93 22.89
N PRO A 187 -27.04 -23.49 21.83
CA PRO A 187 -27.68 -24.78 22.04
C PRO A 187 -27.38 -25.80 20.95
N LEU A 188 -27.31 -27.06 21.40
CA LEU A 188 -27.23 -28.26 20.58
C LEU A 188 -28.47 -28.41 19.68
N SER A 189 -28.25 -28.83 18.43
CA SER A 189 -29.17 -29.76 17.77
C SER A 189 -28.43 -30.60 16.72
N ASN A 190 -28.43 -31.91 16.95
CA ASN A 190 -28.03 -32.95 16.01
C ASN A 190 -29.05 -33.03 14.86
N SER A 191 -28.58 -33.17 13.63
CA SER A 191 -29.31 -33.98 12.64
C SER A 191 -28.36 -34.57 11.60
N PHE A 192 -28.49 -35.88 11.43
CA PHE A 192 -27.75 -36.77 10.55
C PHE A 192 -28.22 -36.66 9.08
N GLY A 193 -27.31 -36.78 8.12
CA GLY A 193 -27.59 -37.10 6.71
C GLY A 193 -26.32 -37.16 5.84
N PRO A 194 -26.18 -38.08 4.86
CA PRO A 194 -24.88 -38.57 4.40
C PRO A 194 -24.35 -38.00 3.06
N ASN A 195 -23.02 -37.96 2.97
CA ASN A 195 -22.06 -38.03 1.85
C ASN A 195 -22.49 -37.68 0.41
N LEU A 196 -21.67 -36.84 -0.25
CA LEU A 196 -21.24 -37.05 -1.65
C LEU A 196 -19.87 -36.39 -1.88
N SER A 197 -18.87 -37.23 -2.14
CA SER A 197 -17.52 -36.85 -2.57
C SER A 197 -17.56 -36.19 -3.96
N GLN A 198 -16.96 -35.02 -4.12
CA GLN A 198 -16.55 -34.50 -5.43
C GLN A 198 -15.10 -33.99 -5.38
N ARG A 199 -14.42 -34.24 -6.51
CA ARG A 199 -12.96 -34.34 -6.68
C ARG A 199 -12.26 -32.98 -6.68
N ALA A 200 -11.01 -32.98 -6.24
CA ALA A 200 -10.07 -31.85 -6.23
C ALA A 200 -9.45 -31.54 -7.60
N THR A 201 -10.24 -31.48 -8.67
CA THR A 201 -9.78 -31.08 -10.00
C THR A 201 -10.90 -30.33 -10.68
N ASP A 202 -10.84 -29.00 -10.61
CA ASP A 202 -11.20 -28.05 -11.68
C ASP A 202 -11.24 -26.64 -11.09
N ARG A 203 -10.05 -26.04 -10.92
CA ARG A 203 -9.94 -24.58 -10.88
C ARG A 203 -9.59 -24.12 -12.28
N MET A 204 -10.51 -23.41 -12.92
CA MET A 204 -10.26 -22.65 -14.13
C MET A 204 -9.16 -21.61 -13.84
N GLU A 205 -8.03 -21.77 -14.50
CA GLU A 205 -6.92 -20.81 -14.50
C GLU A 205 -7.37 -19.53 -15.21
N ILE A 206 -7.40 -18.42 -14.48
CA ILE A 206 -7.37 -17.08 -15.06
C ILE A 206 -5.90 -16.83 -15.44
N PRO A 207 -5.56 -16.53 -16.70
CA PRO A 207 -4.16 -16.39 -17.09
C PRO A 207 -3.60 -15.05 -16.60
N THR A 208 -3.03 -15.04 -15.40
CA THR A 208 -2.02 -14.04 -15.04
C THR A 208 -0.79 -14.32 -15.89
N ASN A 209 -0.71 -13.72 -17.07
CA ASN A 209 0.43 -13.87 -17.97
C ASN A 209 1.65 -13.09 -17.44
N ILE A 210 2.19 -13.54 -16.32
CA ILE A 210 3.49 -13.16 -15.80
C ILE A 210 4.29 -14.44 -15.72
N ASN A 211 5.29 -14.58 -16.59
CA ASN A 211 6.13 -15.78 -16.63
C ASN A 211 6.85 -15.99 -15.28
N PRO A 212 6.47 -17.01 -14.48
CA PRO A 212 7.01 -17.23 -13.15
C PRO A 212 8.47 -17.73 -13.16
N ASN A 213 9.01 -18.07 -14.34
CA ASN A 213 10.41 -18.42 -14.52
C ASN A 213 11.29 -17.22 -14.93
N SER A 214 10.71 -16.04 -15.16
CA SER A 214 11.48 -14.80 -15.33
C SER A 214 12.08 -14.36 -13.99
N PRO A 215 13.33 -13.84 -13.97
CA PRO A 215 13.91 -13.22 -12.77
C PRO A 215 13.00 -12.16 -12.14
N TRP A 216 12.18 -11.48 -12.94
CA TRP A 216 11.20 -10.50 -12.50
C TRP A 216 9.97 -11.14 -11.84
N GLY A 217 9.42 -12.23 -12.39
CA GLY A 217 8.27 -12.93 -11.82
C GLY A 217 8.57 -13.57 -10.45
N ARG A 218 9.78 -14.12 -10.27
CA ARG A 218 10.25 -14.67 -8.99
C ARG A 218 10.54 -13.61 -7.92
N MET A 219 10.67 -12.35 -8.33
CA MET A 219 11.03 -11.23 -7.46
C MET A 219 9.77 -10.47 -7.05
N VAL A 220 8.81 -10.28 -7.96
CA VAL A 220 7.43 -9.84 -7.65
C VAL A 220 6.80 -10.79 -6.63
N SER A 221 6.88 -12.12 -6.79
CA SER A 221 6.34 -13.04 -5.77
C SER A 221 7.04 -12.99 -4.40
N LYS A 222 8.25 -12.42 -4.30
CA LYS A 222 8.99 -12.26 -3.03
C LYS A 222 8.77 -10.88 -2.38
N PHE A 223 8.29 -9.90 -3.13
CA PHE A 223 8.12 -8.50 -2.69
C PHE A 223 6.67 -8.00 -2.82
N SER A 224 5.80 -8.74 -3.50
CA SER A 224 4.37 -8.51 -3.63
C SER A 224 3.64 -9.34 -2.57
N ILE A 225 3.11 -8.59 -1.61
CA ILE A 225 2.02 -8.87 -0.68
C ILE A 225 1.19 -10.11 -1.05
N ASP A 226 1.15 -11.09 -0.14
CA ASP A 226 0.14 -12.15 -0.10
C ASP A 226 -1.24 -11.50 -0.01
N PHE A 227 -2.01 -11.56 -1.09
CA PHE A 227 -3.44 -11.25 -1.07
C PHE A 227 -4.22 -12.56 -0.95
N TYR A 228 -4.97 -12.67 0.15
CA TYR A 228 -5.95 -13.70 0.52
C TYR A 228 -5.42 -15.08 0.96
N LEU A 229 -5.18 -15.22 2.27
CA LEU A 229 -5.43 -16.47 3.00
C LEU A 229 -5.94 -16.15 4.42
N GLU A 230 -7.21 -15.78 4.54
CA GLU A 230 -8.07 -16.15 5.66
C GLU A 230 -9.53 -15.85 5.27
N TYR A 231 -10.42 -16.80 5.53
CA TYR A 231 -11.79 -16.96 4.99
C TYR A 231 -11.93 -17.67 3.64
N ILE A 232 -11.63 -18.98 3.63
CA ILE A 232 -12.60 -20.06 3.34
C ILE A 232 -12.31 -21.22 4.29
#